data_AF-A0A660HV64-F1
#
_entry.id   AF-A0A660HV64-F1
#
_cell.length_a   1.000
_cell.length_b   1.000
_cell.length_c   1.000
_cell.angle_alpha   90.00
_cell.angle_beta   90.00
_cell.angle_gamma   90.00
#
_symmetry.space_group_name_H-M   'P 1'
#
loop_
_entity.id
_entity.type
_entity.pdbx_description
1 polymer ?
#
loop_
_entity_poly.entity_id
_entity_poly.type
_entity_poly.pdbx_seq_one_letter_code
_entity_poly.pdbx_strand_id
1 'polypeptide(L)'
;MEIVTKEPLQILSQLLIPIIVVIVTGFIQVIFKTYLSLREKNKYIKLLKVNFPSVEKYLDTVKIYKIITVYCSSYVYFIVGILAGFLIELILVQVIAKIFDYILDINYIGNLLDLSSDVVILNVVAFFHSCSNMGILIVLLIFISWCRYLGSKKLFIPKIGEDGEVKSSFVYVSFWVFIGVVLGLYIAMFLYFTATLYNLSIIDNNLSFNRERFDLVYKHLMYLGVHVIAYIMGFSISLALIVVSYFFAKWFNESVIRSITNFYKHDLPYVKIKTETGEIKGQFRGILDKYLVTLSENNILKIVQWDKIETMEISPKNKKENYIFNEGFKK
;
A
#
# COMPACT_ATOMS: atom_id res chain seq x y z
N MET A 1 -9.15 39.90 -15.63
CA MET A 1 -8.84 38.90 -16.66
C MET A 1 -7.36 39.08 -17.00
N GLU A 2 -6.48 38.36 -16.31
CA GLU A 2 -5.03 38.45 -16.56
C GLU A 2 -4.67 37.58 -17.77
N ILE A 3 -4.04 38.21 -18.76
CA ILE A 3 -3.52 37.55 -19.95
C ILE A 3 -2.26 36.80 -19.50
N VAL A 4 -2.34 35.49 -19.39
CA VAL A 4 -1.16 34.63 -19.22
C VAL A 4 -0.32 34.81 -20.49
N THR A 5 0.79 35.54 -20.39
CA THR A 5 1.76 35.73 -21.47
C THR A 5 2.39 34.38 -21.84
N LYS A 6 2.90 34.21 -23.07
CA LYS A 6 3.39 32.93 -23.61
C LYS A 6 4.65 32.37 -22.92
N GLU A 7 5.32 33.15 -22.09
CA GLU A 7 6.61 32.84 -21.47
C GLU A 7 6.59 31.76 -20.37
N PRO A 8 5.63 31.72 -19.41
CA PRO A 8 5.59 30.69 -18.37
C PRO A 8 5.37 29.29 -18.95
N LEU A 9 4.60 29.17 -20.04
CA LEU A 9 4.32 27.91 -20.74
C LEU A 9 5.57 27.37 -21.46
N GLN A 10 6.41 28.25 -22.02
CA GLN A 10 7.69 27.87 -22.62
C GLN A 10 8.69 27.41 -21.55
N ILE A 11 8.77 28.10 -20.42
CA ILE A 11 9.62 27.69 -19.29
C ILE A 11 9.15 26.34 -18.72
N LEU A 12 7.83 26.14 -18.55
CA LEU A 12 7.27 24.88 -18.05
C LEU A 12 7.58 23.72 -19.00
N SER A 13 7.43 23.91 -20.32
CA SER A 13 7.69 22.86 -21.31
C SER A 13 9.18 22.52 -21.43
N GLN A 14 10.08 23.51 -21.36
CA GLN A 14 11.53 23.30 -21.37
C GLN A 14 12.04 22.58 -20.11
N LEU A 15 11.35 22.68 -18.98
CA LEU A 15 11.66 21.94 -17.74
C LEU A 15 10.98 20.56 -17.69
N LEU A 16 9.70 20.46 -18.06
CA LEU A 16 8.93 19.22 -17.97
C LEU A 16 9.36 18.18 -19.01
N ILE A 17 9.67 18.59 -20.24
CA ILE A 17 10.00 17.63 -21.31
C ILE A 17 11.28 16.84 -20.99
N PRO A 18 12.41 17.45 -20.57
CA PRO A 18 13.59 16.70 -20.17
C PRO A 18 13.34 15.80 -18.97
N ILE A 19 12.57 16.26 -17.98
CA ILE A 19 12.23 15.44 -16.80
C ILE A 19 11.40 14.21 -17.21
N ILE A 20 10.39 14.40 -18.07
CA ILE A 20 9.57 13.31 -18.60
C ILE A 20 10.42 12.35 -19.44
N VAL A 21 11.33 12.85 -20.29
CA VAL A 21 12.22 12.01 -21.10
C VAL A 21 13.18 11.20 -20.23
N VAL A 22 13.75 11.78 -19.18
CA VAL A 22 14.61 11.07 -18.21
C VAL A 22 13.81 10.01 -17.44
N ILE A 23 12.60 10.33 -17.00
CA ILE A 23 11.71 9.37 -16.33
C ILE A 23 11.37 8.23 -17.28
N VAL A 24 10.97 8.52 -18.53
CA VAL A 24 10.56 7.53 -19.54
C VAL A 24 11.74 6.65 -19.95
N THR A 25 12.91 7.22 -20.22
CA THR A 25 14.11 6.43 -20.58
C THR A 25 14.61 5.58 -19.41
N GLY A 26 14.58 6.11 -18.18
CA GLY A 26 14.82 5.33 -16.96
C GLY A 26 13.81 4.20 -16.80
N PHE A 27 12.53 4.46 -17.04
CA PHE A 27 11.47 3.45 -16.99
C PHE A 27 11.66 2.36 -18.05
N ILE A 28 11.97 2.74 -19.29
CA ILE A 28 12.22 1.81 -20.41
C ILE A 28 13.41 0.92 -20.10
N GLN A 29 14.53 1.47 -19.60
CA GLN A 29 15.69 0.66 -19.23
C GLN A 29 15.39 -0.30 -18.08
N VAL A 30 14.64 0.14 -17.07
CA VAL A 30 14.19 -0.71 -15.96
C VAL A 30 13.26 -1.83 -16.47
N ILE A 31 12.32 -1.52 -17.37
CA ILE A 31 11.38 -2.49 -17.96
C ILE A 31 12.13 -3.52 -18.82
N PHE A 32 12.99 -3.09 -19.75
CA PHE A 32 13.70 -4.02 -20.66
C PHE A 32 14.69 -4.92 -19.92
N LYS A 33 15.45 -4.38 -18.95
CA LYS A 33 16.33 -5.18 -18.09
C LYS A 33 15.54 -6.18 -17.24
N THR A 34 14.34 -5.80 -16.80
CA THR A 34 13.42 -6.68 -16.06
C THR A 34 12.86 -7.80 -16.93
N TYR A 35 12.61 -7.57 -18.23
CA TYR A 35 11.99 -8.55 -19.12
C TYR A 35 12.95 -9.66 -19.55
N LEU A 36 14.19 -9.32 -19.92
CA LEU A 36 15.21 -10.30 -20.31
C LEU A 36 15.55 -11.27 -19.17
N SER A 37 15.78 -10.72 -17.98
CA SER A 37 16.04 -11.51 -16.75
C SER A 37 14.85 -12.39 -16.33
N LEU A 38 13.62 -12.01 -16.69
CA LEU A 38 12.42 -12.82 -16.42
C LEU A 38 12.37 -14.10 -17.27
N ARG A 39 12.80 -14.03 -18.53
CA ARG A 39 12.82 -15.19 -19.45
C ARG A 39 13.85 -16.24 -19.01
N GLU A 40 15.06 -15.80 -18.68
CA GLU A 40 16.15 -16.68 -18.20
C GLU A 40 15.81 -17.31 -16.85
N LYS A 41 15.26 -16.53 -15.93
CA LYS A 41 14.73 -17.02 -14.66
C LYS A 41 13.70 -18.14 -14.85
N ASN A 42 12.73 -17.94 -15.75
CA ASN A 42 11.69 -18.94 -16.00
C ASN A 42 12.27 -20.25 -16.54
N LYS A 43 13.35 -20.20 -17.33
CA LYS A 43 14.06 -21.40 -17.83
C LYS A 43 14.67 -22.19 -16.67
N TYR A 44 15.39 -21.53 -15.77
CA TYR A 44 16.01 -22.20 -14.62
C TYR A 44 15.00 -22.70 -13.58
N ILE A 45 13.95 -21.91 -13.31
CA ILE A 45 12.85 -22.35 -12.44
C ILE A 45 12.18 -23.59 -13.02
N LYS A 46 11.92 -23.63 -14.34
CA LYS A 46 11.34 -24.82 -14.99
C LYS A 46 12.24 -26.04 -14.81
N LEU A 47 13.55 -25.90 -15.01
CA LEU A 47 14.50 -27.00 -14.79
C LEU A 47 14.53 -27.48 -13.34
N LEU A 48 14.50 -26.56 -12.37
CA LEU A 48 14.46 -26.91 -10.95
C LEU A 48 13.15 -27.62 -10.57
N LYS A 49 12.02 -27.17 -11.10
CA LYS A 49 10.71 -27.80 -10.87
C LYS A 49 10.65 -29.22 -11.42
N VAL A 50 11.07 -29.42 -12.68
CA VAL A 50 11.05 -30.74 -13.33
C VAL A 50 11.89 -31.78 -12.56
N ASN A 51 12.98 -31.34 -11.93
CA ASN A 51 13.91 -32.24 -11.24
C ASN A 51 13.67 -32.34 -9.72
N PHE A 52 12.88 -31.45 -9.11
CA PHE A 52 12.67 -31.42 -7.66
C PHE A 52 11.24 -31.03 -7.29
N PRO A 53 10.40 -32.02 -6.92
CA PRO A 53 9.03 -31.77 -6.46
C PRO A 53 8.96 -30.83 -5.24
N SER A 54 9.99 -30.82 -4.38
CA SER A 54 10.07 -29.93 -3.21
C SER A 54 10.24 -28.45 -3.62
N VAL A 55 11.01 -28.17 -4.67
CA VAL A 55 11.17 -26.82 -5.23
C VAL A 55 9.88 -26.34 -5.89
N GLU A 56 9.20 -27.24 -6.60
CA GLU A 56 7.89 -26.96 -7.18
C GLU A 56 6.86 -26.58 -6.12
N LYS A 57 6.69 -27.41 -5.09
CA LYS A 57 5.80 -27.13 -3.95
C LYS A 57 6.14 -25.81 -3.27
N TYR A 58 7.41 -25.57 -2.95
CA TYR A 58 7.86 -24.29 -2.37
C TYR A 58 7.46 -23.07 -3.21
N LEU A 59 7.76 -23.10 -4.52
CA LEU A 59 7.47 -21.98 -5.41
C LEU A 59 5.97 -21.77 -5.61
N ASP A 60 5.20 -22.86 -5.66
CA ASP A 60 3.76 -22.79 -5.83
C ASP A 60 3.08 -22.27 -4.56
N THR A 61 3.51 -22.68 -3.37
CA THR A 61 3.03 -22.10 -2.10
C THR A 61 3.29 -20.59 -2.02
N VAL A 62 4.51 -20.14 -2.36
CA VAL A 62 4.83 -18.70 -2.40
C VAL A 62 3.98 -17.96 -3.44
N LYS A 63 3.77 -18.57 -4.62
CA LYS A 63 2.98 -17.96 -5.71
C LYS A 63 1.50 -17.87 -5.33
N ILE A 64 0.92 -18.94 -4.80
CA ILE A 64 -0.46 -19.02 -4.34
C ILE A 64 -0.71 -17.98 -3.26
N TYR A 65 0.16 -17.91 -2.24
CA TYR A 65 0.07 -16.89 -1.20
C TYR A 65 0.07 -15.46 -1.77
N LYS A 66 0.98 -15.16 -2.71
CA LYS A 66 1.01 -13.84 -3.37
C LYS A 66 -0.28 -13.56 -4.14
N ILE A 67 -0.77 -14.50 -4.94
CA ILE A 67 -2.00 -14.32 -5.72
C ILE A 67 -3.20 -14.11 -4.80
N ILE A 68 -3.42 -15.02 -3.86
CA ILE A 68 -4.61 -15.01 -3.01
C ILE A 68 -4.55 -13.86 -2.00
N THR A 69 -3.43 -13.66 -1.31
CA THR A 69 -3.35 -12.72 -0.19
C THR A 69 -2.89 -11.32 -0.65
N VAL A 70 -1.82 -11.24 -1.44
CA VAL A 70 -1.18 -9.97 -1.83
C VAL A 70 -1.89 -9.29 -3.00
N TYR A 71 -2.41 -10.05 -3.96
CA TYR A 71 -3.02 -9.49 -5.18
C TYR A 71 -4.55 -9.58 -5.25
N CYS A 72 -5.18 -10.43 -4.45
CA CYS A 72 -6.64 -10.55 -4.44
C CYS A 72 -7.23 -10.00 -3.12
N SER A 73 -6.91 -10.64 -1.99
CA SER A 73 -7.49 -10.29 -0.70
C SER A 73 -7.16 -8.85 -0.29
N SER A 74 -5.91 -8.40 -0.43
CA SER A 74 -5.52 -7.01 -0.13
C SER A 74 -6.42 -5.97 -0.76
N TYR A 75 -6.74 -6.10 -2.06
CA TYR A 75 -7.59 -5.17 -2.79
C TYR A 75 -9.04 -5.25 -2.33
N VAL A 76 -9.57 -6.46 -2.15
CA VAL A 76 -10.94 -6.66 -1.65
C VAL A 76 -11.10 -6.00 -0.29
N TYR A 77 -10.18 -6.28 0.64
CA TYR A 77 -10.25 -5.75 2.00
C TYR A 77 -9.87 -4.27 2.09
N PHE A 78 -9.06 -3.76 1.17
CA PHE A 78 -8.87 -2.33 0.99
C PHE A 78 -10.18 -1.63 0.60
N ILE A 79 -10.94 -2.18 -0.38
CA ILE A 79 -12.26 -1.66 -0.77
C ILE A 79 -13.26 -1.76 0.39
N VAL A 80 -13.30 -2.90 1.10
CA VAL A 80 -14.14 -3.06 2.30
C VAL A 80 -13.75 -2.01 3.35
N GLY A 81 -12.45 -1.74 3.52
CA GLY A 81 -11.96 -0.67 4.37
C GLY A 81 -12.49 0.70 3.96
N ILE A 82 -12.45 1.05 2.66
CA ILE A 82 -13.01 2.31 2.14
C ILE A 82 -14.49 2.43 2.49
N LEU A 83 -15.28 1.39 2.24
CA LEU A 83 -16.71 1.38 2.55
C LEU A 83 -16.96 1.53 4.06
N ALA A 84 -16.17 0.84 4.89
CA ALA A 84 -16.27 0.95 6.34
C ALA A 84 -15.91 2.36 6.83
N GLY A 85 -14.82 2.95 6.33
CA GLY A 85 -14.45 4.33 6.65
C GLY A 85 -15.52 5.33 6.25
N PHE A 86 -16.07 5.19 5.05
CA PHE A 86 -17.16 6.02 4.57
C PHE A 86 -18.40 5.94 5.49
N LEU A 87 -18.80 4.72 5.87
CA LEU A 87 -19.93 4.50 6.79
C LEU A 87 -19.67 5.05 8.19
N ILE A 88 -18.47 4.88 8.73
CA ILE A 88 -18.07 5.44 10.03
C ILE A 88 -18.23 6.96 10.00
N GLU A 89 -17.71 7.63 8.98
CA GLU A 89 -17.83 9.08 8.85
C GLU A 89 -19.29 9.52 8.75
N LEU A 90 -20.10 8.86 7.92
CA LEU A 90 -21.52 9.18 7.81
C LEU A 90 -22.26 9.05 9.15
N ILE A 91 -21.99 7.99 9.91
CA ILE A 91 -22.60 7.80 11.23
C ILE A 91 -22.15 8.92 12.18
N LEU A 92 -20.85 9.25 12.22
CA LEU A 92 -20.32 10.32 13.05
C LEU A 92 -20.96 11.67 12.71
N VAL A 93 -21.02 12.02 11.42
CA VAL A 93 -21.64 13.25 10.93
C VAL A 93 -23.12 13.30 11.35
N GLN A 94 -23.88 12.22 11.18
CA GLN A 94 -25.29 12.18 11.58
C GLN A 94 -25.50 12.32 13.10
N VAL A 95 -24.66 11.67 13.90
CA VAL A 95 -24.74 11.76 15.37
C VAL A 95 -24.43 13.19 15.82
N ILE A 96 -23.35 13.78 15.30
CA ILE A 96 -22.98 15.15 15.64
C ILE A 96 -24.06 16.12 15.12
N ALA A 97 -24.62 15.94 13.91
CA ALA A 97 -25.71 16.76 13.37
C ALA A 97 -26.92 16.78 14.30
N LYS A 98 -27.36 15.61 14.78
CA LYS A 98 -28.48 15.53 15.72
C LYS A 98 -28.19 16.20 17.07
N ILE A 99 -26.96 16.08 17.58
CA ILE A 99 -26.55 16.76 18.82
C ILE A 99 -26.60 18.28 18.60
N PHE A 100 -26.14 18.75 17.45
CA PHE A 100 -26.11 20.16 17.09
C PHE A 100 -27.53 20.72 16.89
N ASP A 101 -28.40 20.03 16.17
CA ASP A 101 -29.81 20.44 15.99
C ASP A 101 -30.56 20.55 17.32
N TYR A 102 -30.18 19.74 18.33
CA TYR A 102 -30.78 19.79 19.66
C TYR A 102 -30.28 20.96 20.50
N ILE A 103 -29.06 21.43 20.27
CA ILE A 103 -28.36 22.42 21.12
C ILE A 103 -28.35 23.82 20.47
N LEU A 104 -28.37 23.92 19.14
CA LEU A 104 -28.15 25.15 18.39
C LEU A 104 -29.41 25.56 17.63
N ASP A 105 -30.10 26.58 18.15
CA ASP A 105 -31.04 27.36 17.36
C ASP A 105 -30.23 28.34 16.48
N ILE A 106 -30.09 27.99 15.20
CA ILE A 106 -29.32 28.77 14.20
C ILE A 106 -29.82 30.21 14.10
N ASN A 107 -31.13 30.44 14.23
CA ASN A 107 -31.73 31.77 14.15
C ASN A 107 -31.43 32.57 15.42
N TYR A 108 -31.51 31.93 16.58
CA TYR A 108 -31.13 32.56 17.85
C TYR A 108 -29.66 33.00 17.85
N ILE A 109 -28.76 32.15 17.35
CA ILE A 109 -27.31 32.42 17.33
C ILE A 109 -26.96 33.47 16.28
N GLY A 110 -27.57 33.41 15.09
CA GLY A 110 -27.44 34.44 14.06
C GLY A 110 -27.85 35.81 14.59
N ASN A 111 -28.98 35.89 15.31
CA ASN A 111 -29.44 37.13 15.93
C ASN A 111 -28.55 37.60 17.10
N LEU A 112 -27.99 36.68 17.88
CA LEU A 112 -27.12 37.01 19.03
C LEU A 112 -25.75 37.56 18.58
N LEU A 113 -25.22 37.05 17.47
CA LEU A 113 -23.89 37.39 16.96
C LEU A 113 -23.91 38.38 15.79
N ASP A 114 -25.09 38.83 15.37
CA ASP A 114 -25.31 39.68 14.18
C ASP A 114 -24.70 39.07 12.90
N LEU A 115 -24.92 37.76 12.71
CA LEU A 115 -24.39 36.99 11.59
C LEU A 115 -25.53 36.49 10.70
N SER A 116 -25.30 36.49 9.39
CA SER A 116 -26.22 35.85 8.45
C SER A 116 -26.27 34.34 8.68
N SER A 117 -27.41 33.72 8.38
CA SER A 117 -27.60 32.27 8.46
C SER A 117 -26.51 31.49 7.72
N ASP A 118 -26.07 31.99 6.56
CA ASP A 118 -25.03 31.36 5.74
C ASP A 118 -23.67 31.30 6.46
N VAL A 119 -23.34 32.36 7.21
CA VAL A 119 -22.11 32.43 8.02
C VAL A 119 -22.20 31.51 9.23
N VAL A 120 -23.37 31.43 9.88
CA VAL A 120 -23.59 30.49 11.00
C VAL A 120 -23.46 29.05 10.50
N ILE A 121 -24.08 28.71 9.36
CA ILE A 121 -23.98 27.39 8.73
C ILE A 121 -22.52 27.04 8.39
N LEU A 122 -21.76 27.98 7.81
CA LEU A 122 -20.34 27.76 7.51
C LEU A 122 -19.51 27.49 8.78
N ASN A 123 -19.72 28.26 9.84
CA ASN A 123 -19.02 28.07 11.12
C ASN A 123 -19.35 26.71 11.75
N VAL A 124 -20.63 26.31 11.68
CA VAL A 124 -21.07 24.97 12.07
C VAL A 124 -20.35 23.93 11.23
N VAL A 125 -20.35 24.03 9.90
CA VAL A 125 -19.66 23.08 9.01
C VAL A 125 -18.15 23.01 9.26
N ALA A 126 -17.48 24.13 9.49
CA ALA A 126 -16.05 24.16 9.81
C ALA A 126 -15.74 23.50 11.17
N PHE A 127 -16.63 23.72 12.15
CA PHE A 127 -16.59 23.01 13.43
C PHE A 127 -16.80 21.49 13.23
N PHE A 128 -17.80 21.09 12.45
CA PHE A 128 -18.06 19.70 12.07
C PHE A 128 -16.84 19.05 11.44
N HIS A 129 -16.23 19.67 10.43
CA HIS A 129 -15.00 19.18 9.81
C HIS A 129 -13.84 19.03 10.80
N SER A 130 -13.77 19.92 11.78
CA SER A 130 -12.76 19.82 12.85
C SER A 130 -13.05 18.65 13.80
N CYS A 131 -14.32 18.40 14.11
CA CYS A 131 -14.76 17.22 14.86
C CYS A 131 -14.63 15.92 14.06
N SER A 132 -14.80 15.93 12.74
CA SER A 132 -14.59 14.77 11.86
C SER A 132 -13.15 14.26 11.91
N ASN A 133 -12.17 15.13 12.20
CA ASN A 133 -10.80 14.68 12.52
C ASN A 133 -10.73 13.81 13.79
N MET A 134 -11.73 13.83 14.68
CA MET A 134 -11.85 12.84 15.77
C MET A 134 -12.10 11.43 15.25
N GLY A 135 -12.72 11.25 14.07
CA GLY A 135 -12.84 9.95 13.41
C GLY A 135 -11.48 9.31 13.16
N ILE A 136 -10.51 10.11 12.72
CA ILE A 136 -9.10 9.68 12.54
C ILE A 136 -8.48 9.27 13.89
N LEU A 137 -8.75 10.00 14.97
CA LEU A 137 -8.27 9.63 16.32
C LEU A 137 -8.88 8.32 16.81
N ILE A 138 -10.17 8.09 16.56
CA ILE A 138 -10.84 6.82 16.89
C ILE A 138 -10.18 5.67 16.12
N VAL A 139 -9.95 5.84 14.81
CA VAL A 139 -9.25 4.84 13.99
C VAL A 139 -7.83 4.59 14.50
N LEU A 140 -7.10 5.63 14.91
CA LEU A 140 -5.77 5.49 15.52
C LEU A 140 -5.82 4.66 16.81
N LEU A 141 -6.78 4.89 17.69
CA LEU A 141 -6.94 4.12 18.93
C LEU A 141 -7.28 2.65 18.64
N ILE A 142 -8.15 2.40 17.66
CA ILE A 142 -8.47 1.04 17.20
C ILE A 142 -7.22 0.37 16.63
N PHE A 143 -6.43 1.09 15.83
CA PHE A 143 -5.18 0.59 15.26
C PHE A 143 -4.16 0.21 16.34
N ILE A 144 -3.92 1.09 17.32
CA ILE A 144 -3.00 0.82 18.44
C ILE A 144 -3.46 -0.42 19.23
N SER A 145 -4.77 -0.51 19.51
CA SER A 145 -5.37 -1.65 20.20
C SER A 145 -5.22 -2.95 19.41
N TRP A 146 -5.41 -2.89 18.10
CA TRP A 146 -5.21 -4.00 17.19
C TRP A 146 -3.74 -4.47 17.16
N CYS A 147 -2.79 -3.56 17.01
CA CYS A 147 -1.36 -3.89 17.06
C CYS A 147 -0.96 -4.52 18.41
N ARG A 148 -1.47 -3.99 19.53
CA ARG A 148 -1.26 -4.59 20.86
C ARG A 148 -1.85 -5.99 20.95
N TYR A 149 -3.06 -6.20 20.43
CA TYR A 149 -3.69 -7.52 20.37
C TYR A 149 -2.85 -8.52 19.57
N LEU A 150 -2.43 -8.14 18.36
CA LEU A 150 -1.57 -8.97 17.50
C LEU A 150 -0.24 -9.33 18.20
N GLY A 151 0.38 -8.38 18.89
CA GLY A 151 1.58 -8.59 19.68
C GLY A 151 1.38 -9.57 20.83
N SER A 152 0.34 -9.36 21.63
CA SER A 152 0.04 -10.21 22.79
C SER A 152 -0.22 -11.68 22.42
N LYS A 153 -0.83 -11.91 21.25
CA LYS A 153 -1.13 -13.24 20.72
C LYS A 153 -0.01 -13.83 19.85
N LYS A 154 1.12 -13.13 19.72
CA LYS A 154 2.25 -13.51 18.85
C LYS A 154 1.85 -13.78 17.39
N LEU A 155 0.83 -13.06 16.91
CA LEU A 155 0.27 -13.25 15.55
C LEU A 155 1.14 -12.62 14.45
N PHE A 156 2.09 -11.77 14.83
CA PHE A 156 3.12 -11.25 13.92
C PHE A 156 4.12 -12.31 13.43
N ILE A 157 4.16 -13.48 14.08
CA ILE A 157 4.96 -14.62 13.62
C ILE A 157 4.03 -15.49 12.75
N PRO A 158 4.26 -15.53 11.43
CA PRO A 158 3.37 -16.24 10.55
C PRO A 158 3.47 -17.75 10.75
N LYS A 159 2.32 -18.42 10.75
CA LYS A 159 2.23 -19.87 10.91
C LYS A 159 1.85 -20.51 9.59
N ILE A 160 2.57 -21.57 9.24
CA ILE A 160 2.32 -22.38 8.05
C ILE A 160 1.70 -23.69 8.52
N GLY A 161 0.57 -24.05 7.92
CA GLY A 161 -0.10 -25.33 8.14
C GLY A 161 0.66 -26.49 7.51
N GLU A 162 0.28 -27.72 7.85
CA GLU A 162 0.86 -28.94 7.28
C GLU A 162 0.59 -29.07 5.77
N ASP A 163 -0.48 -28.43 5.32
CA ASP A 163 -0.90 -28.22 3.92
C ASP A 163 -0.11 -27.13 3.18
N GLY A 164 0.77 -26.40 3.88
CA GLY A 164 1.50 -25.25 3.35
C GLY A 164 0.70 -23.94 3.34
N GLU A 165 -0.52 -23.92 3.91
CA GLU A 165 -1.33 -22.71 3.96
C GLU A 165 -0.87 -21.73 5.05
N VAL A 166 -0.91 -20.44 4.75
CA VAL A 166 -0.53 -19.37 5.69
C VAL A 166 -1.73 -19.01 6.56
N LYS A 167 -1.81 -19.59 7.77
CA LYS A 167 -2.96 -19.43 8.70
C LYS A 167 -3.14 -18.01 9.24
N SER A 168 -2.10 -17.19 9.16
CA SER A 168 -2.06 -15.81 9.68
C SER A 168 -2.20 -14.75 8.59
N SER A 169 -2.68 -15.11 7.39
CA SER A 169 -2.85 -14.19 6.26
C SER A 169 -3.73 -12.98 6.59
N PHE A 170 -4.71 -13.13 7.51
CA PHE A 170 -5.57 -12.04 7.97
C PHE A 170 -4.80 -10.85 8.57
N VAL A 171 -3.61 -11.07 9.14
CA VAL A 171 -2.77 -9.99 9.70
C VAL A 171 -2.34 -9.03 8.59
N TYR A 172 -1.84 -9.57 7.47
CA TYR A 172 -1.48 -8.78 6.30
C TYR A 172 -2.67 -7.96 5.78
N VAL A 173 -3.80 -8.64 5.64
CA VAL A 173 -5.03 -8.07 5.09
C VAL A 173 -5.60 -6.98 6.01
N SER A 174 -5.49 -7.13 7.34
CA SER A 174 -5.97 -6.14 8.29
C SER A 174 -5.32 -4.76 8.12
N PHE A 175 -4.03 -4.69 7.76
CA PHE A 175 -3.36 -3.42 7.50
C PHE A 175 -3.89 -2.71 6.25
N TRP A 176 -4.29 -3.47 5.23
CA TRP A 176 -4.95 -2.91 4.04
C TRP A 176 -6.35 -2.37 4.38
N VAL A 177 -7.08 -3.02 5.30
CA VAL A 177 -8.35 -2.49 5.83
C VAL A 177 -8.11 -1.13 6.48
N PHE A 178 -7.09 -0.98 7.33
CA PHE A 178 -6.80 0.31 7.98
C PHE A 178 -6.49 1.43 6.97
N ILE A 179 -5.67 1.14 5.95
CA ILE A 179 -5.39 2.10 4.87
C ILE A 179 -6.69 2.47 4.15
N GLY A 180 -7.53 1.49 3.84
CA GLY A 180 -8.84 1.70 3.22
C GLY A 180 -9.76 2.57 4.07
N VAL A 181 -9.86 2.30 5.38
CA VAL A 181 -10.69 3.07 6.32
C VAL A 181 -10.29 4.54 6.33
N VAL A 182 -8.99 4.84 6.42
CA VAL A 182 -8.50 6.23 6.37
C VAL A 182 -8.93 6.90 5.06
N LEU A 183 -8.75 6.24 3.92
CA LEU A 183 -9.16 6.79 2.63
C LEU A 183 -10.69 7.00 2.54
N GLY A 184 -11.47 6.05 3.07
CA GLY A 184 -12.93 6.14 3.14
C GLY A 184 -13.42 7.34 3.95
N LEU A 185 -12.79 7.63 5.09
CA LEU A 185 -13.06 8.83 5.88
C LEU A 185 -12.83 10.10 5.04
N TYR A 186 -11.71 10.20 4.33
CA TYR A 186 -11.43 11.36 3.48
C TYR A 186 -12.39 11.52 2.31
N ILE A 187 -12.82 10.41 1.67
CA ILE A 187 -13.80 10.46 0.60
C ILE A 187 -15.13 11.03 1.11
N ALA A 188 -15.60 10.56 2.27
CA ALA A 188 -16.82 11.08 2.88
C ALA A 188 -16.70 12.57 3.24
N MET A 189 -15.60 12.98 3.87
CA MET A 189 -15.34 14.39 4.17
C MET A 189 -15.29 15.26 2.92
N PHE A 190 -14.63 14.78 1.86
CA PHE A 190 -14.54 15.50 0.59
C PHE A 190 -15.92 15.72 -0.05
N LEU A 191 -16.78 14.69 -0.06
CA LEU A 191 -18.13 14.81 -0.60
C LEU A 191 -18.98 15.79 0.24
N TYR A 192 -18.87 15.73 1.57
CA TYR A 192 -19.58 16.64 2.46
C TYR A 192 -19.14 18.10 2.29
N PHE A 193 -17.84 18.33 2.19
CA PHE A 193 -17.27 19.66 1.92
C PHE A 193 -17.77 20.22 0.58
N THR A 194 -17.71 19.40 -0.47
CA THR A 194 -18.14 19.80 -1.82
C THR A 194 -19.63 20.13 -1.85
N ALA A 195 -20.48 19.32 -1.19
CA ALA A 195 -21.91 19.59 -1.08
C ALA A 195 -22.18 20.90 -0.33
N THR A 196 -21.41 21.20 0.72
CA THR A 196 -21.53 22.47 1.45
C THR A 196 -21.16 23.67 0.57
N LEU A 197 -20.05 23.59 -0.16
CA LEU A 197 -19.64 24.68 -1.05
C LEU A 197 -20.68 24.97 -2.14
N TYR A 198 -21.35 23.92 -2.64
CA TYR A 198 -22.45 24.05 -3.58
C TYR A 198 -23.67 24.74 -2.94
N ASN A 199 -24.07 24.30 -1.73
CA ASN A 199 -25.19 24.89 -1.00
C ASN A 199 -24.97 26.37 -0.66
N LEU A 200 -23.72 26.79 -0.45
CA LEU A 200 -23.36 28.19 -0.17
C LEU A 200 -23.20 29.04 -1.44
N SER A 201 -23.41 28.46 -2.63
CA SER A 201 -23.18 29.09 -3.93
C SER A 201 -21.74 29.61 -4.09
N ILE A 202 -20.78 28.94 -3.45
CA ILE A 202 -19.34 29.18 -3.64
C ILE A 202 -18.88 28.45 -4.92
N ILE A 203 -19.47 27.30 -5.19
CA ILE A 203 -19.32 26.56 -6.45
C ILE A 203 -20.69 26.54 -7.13
N ASP A 204 -20.78 27.09 -8.34
CA ASP A 204 -22.03 27.06 -9.11
C ASP A 204 -22.23 25.72 -9.84
N ASN A 205 -23.42 25.53 -10.44
CA ASN A 205 -23.79 24.34 -11.21
C ASN A 205 -22.85 24.03 -12.38
N ASN A 206 -22.11 25.01 -12.88
CA ASN A 206 -21.10 24.85 -13.93
C ASN A 206 -19.68 24.58 -13.38
N LEU A 207 -19.56 24.28 -12.07
CA LEU A 207 -18.30 24.17 -11.33
C LEU A 207 -17.44 25.45 -11.35
N SER A 208 -18.05 26.60 -11.65
CA SER A 208 -17.38 27.90 -11.53
C SER A 208 -17.25 28.30 -10.06
N PHE A 209 -16.08 28.82 -9.70
CA PHE A 209 -15.80 29.29 -8.36
C PHE A 209 -16.20 30.76 -8.20
N ASN A 210 -17.16 31.04 -7.33
CA ASN A 210 -17.61 32.38 -6.98
C ASN A 210 -16.72 32.97 -5.87
N ARG A 211 -15.69 33.70 -6.30
CA ARG A 211 -14.70 34.29 -5.38
C ARG A 211 -15.30 35.34 -4.44
N GLU A 212 -16.22 36.17 -4.91
CA GLU A 212 -16.86 37.20 -4.08
C GLU A 212 -17.67 36.57 -2.94
N ARG A 213 -18.42 35.51 -3.26
CA ARG A 213 -19.16 34.75 -2.26
C ARG A 213 -18.23 34.06 -1.27
N PHE A 214 -17.14 33.47 -1.76
CA PHE A 214 -16.11 32.88 -0.89
C PHE A 214 -15.50 33.91 0.07
N ASP A 215 -15.04 35.06 -0.42
CA ASP A 215 -14.38 36.08 0.40
C ASP A 215 -15.33 36.66 1.48
N LEU A 216 -16.60 36.85 1.14
CA LEU A 216 -17.63 37.34 2.07
C LEU A 216 -17.90 36.33 3.20
N VAL A 217 -18.02 35.05 2.84
CA VAL A 217 -18.34 33.96 3.76
C VAL A 217 -17.11 33.60 4.62
N TYR A 218 -15.91 33.58 4.03
CA TYR A 218 -14.65 33.25 4.69
C TYR A 218 -14.18 34.32 5.70
N LYS A 219 -14.46 35.61 5.44
CA LYS A 219 -14.10 36.72 6.36
C LYS A 219 -14.75 36.58 7.75
N HIS A 220 -15.84 35.85 7.86
CA HIS A 220 -16.61 35.69 9.10
C HIS A 220 -16.45 34.29 9.73
N LEU A 221 -15.44 33.52 9.28
CA LEU A 221 -15.12 32.24 9.91
C LEU A 221 -14.44 32.47 11.27
N MET A 222 -15.12 32.07 12.34
CA MET A 222 -14.56 32.10 13.69
C MET A 222 -13.46 31.06 13.83
N TYR A 223 -12.46 31.34 14.67
CA TYR A 223 -11.42 30.38 15.08
C TYR A 223 -10.70 29.66 13.91
N LEU A 224 -10.54 30.32 12.76
CA LEU A 224 -9.86 29.78 11.58
C LEU A 224 -8.53 29.09 11.91
N GLY A 225 -7.70 29.70 12.75
CA GLY A 225 -6.41 29.11 13.17
C GLY A 225 -6.58 27.75 13.86
N VAL A 226 -7.60 27.58 14.70
CA VAL A 226 -7.90 26.31 15.37
C VAL A 226 -8.34 25.26 14.35
N HIS A 227 -9.21 25.62 13.40
CA HIS A 227 -9.66 24.73 12.34
C HIS A 227 -8.50 24.26 11.45
N VAL A 228 -7.60 25.18 11.07
CA VAL A 228 -6.39 24.87 10.29
C VAL A 228 -5.47 23.93 11.06
N ILE A 229 -5.20 24.20 12.34
CA ILE A 229 -4.36 23.33 13.18
C ILE A 229 -4.98 21.93 13.31
N ALA A 230 -6.28 21.83 13.59
CA ALA A 230 -6.97 20.56 13.72
C ALA A 230 -6.90 19.74 12.42
N TYR A 231 -7.08 20.39 11.27
CA TYR A 231 -6.99 19.76 9.96
C TYR A 231 -5.56 19.25 9.65
N ILE A 232 -4.54 20.09 9.89
CA ILE A 232 -3.13 19.70 9.69
C ILE A 232 -2.78 18.51 10.60
N MET A 233 -3.26 18.51 11.84
CA MET A 233 -3.03 17.42 12.78
C MET A 233 -3.69 16.12 12.30
N GLY A 234 -4.98 16.18 11.91
CA GLY A 234 -5.70 15.04 11.36
C GLY A 234 -5.04 14.47 10.11
N PHE A 235 -4.65 15.34 9.17
CA PHE A 235 -3.91 14.96 7.96
C PHE A 235 -2.58 14.27 8.27
N SER A 236 -1.80 14.83 9.20
CA SER A 236 -0.49 14.30 9.58
C SER A 236 -0.62 12.92 10.26
N ILE A 237 -1.62 12.75 11.14
CA ILE A 237 -1.91 11.46 11.80
C ILE A 237 -2.34 10.42 10.77
N SER A 238 -3.22 10.78 9.83
CA SER A 238 -3.66 9.90 8.75
C SER A 238 -2.51 9.43 7.88
N LEU A 239 -1.63 10.34 7.48
CA LEU A 239 -0.45 10.02 6.68
C LEU A 239 0.47 9.06 7.44
N ALA A 240 0.74 9.35 8.73
CA ALA A 240 1.54 8.47 9.58
C ALA A 240 0.91 7.08 9.69
N LEU A 241 -0.41 6.99 9.88
CA LEU A 241 -1.14 5.73 9.99
C LEU A 241 -1.07 4.89 8.69
N ILE A 242 -1.21 5.52 7.53
CA ILE A 242 -1.06 4.86 6.22
C ILE A 242 0.36 4.32 6.06
N VAL A 243 1.36 5.16 6.33
CA VAL A 243 2.78 4.81 6.21
C VAL A 243 3.13 3.63 7.13
N VAL A 244 2.75 3.70 8.41
CA VAL A 244 3.01 2.65 9.39
C VAL A 244 2.28 1.35 9.02
N SER A 245 1.03 1.42 8.59
CA SER A 245 0.27 0.25 8.13
C SER A 245 0.92 -0.43 6.92
N TYR A 246 1.39 0.37 5.96
CA TYR A 246 2.12 -0.14 4.79
C TYR A 246 3.43 -0.83 5.19
N PHE A 247 4.21 -0.24 6.11
CA PHE A 247 5.42 -0.87 6.62
C PHE A 247 5.14 -2.19 7.32
N PHE A 248 4.10 -2.27 8.17
CA PHE A 248 3.71 -3.53 8.81
C PHE A 248 3.25 -4.58 7.80
N ALA A 249 2.47 -4.21 6.79
CA ALA A 249 2.04 -5.12 5.73
C ALA A 249 3.25 -5.67 4.96
N LYS A 250 4.19 -4.81 4.56
CA LYS A 250 5.41 -5.21 3.85
C LYS A 250 6.27 -6.15 4.70
N TRP A 251 6.53 -5.77 5.95
CA TRP A 251 7.32 -6.57 6.88
C TRP A 251 6.69 -7.95 7.12
N PHE A 252 5.36 -7.99 7.32
CA PHE A 252 4.65 -9.25 7.54
C PHE A 252 4.72 -10.16 6.31
N ASN A 253 4.56 -9.59 5.11
CA ASN A 253 4.69 -10.33 3.86
C ASN A 253 6.09 -10.95 3.69
N GLU A 254 7.14 -10.20 4.01
CA GLU A 254 8.51 -10.72 4.02
C GLU A 254 8.71 -11.83 5.06
N SER A 255 8.11 -11.68 6.25
CA SER A 255 8.13 -12.68 7.31
C SER A 255 7.43 -13.99 6.89
N VAL A 256 6.31 -13.90 6.17
CA VAL A 256 5.60 -15.06 5.61
C VAL A 256 6.48 -15.79 4.61
N ILE A 257 7.05 -15.07 3.64
CA ILE A 257 7.93 -15.66 2.62
C ILE A 257 9.12 -16.36 3.30
N ARG A 258 9.75 -15.71 4.29
CA ARG A 258 10.85 -16.30 5.06
C ARG A 258 10.42 -17.57 5.79
N SER A 259 9.21 -17.59 6.35
CA SER A 259 8.68 -18.77 7.03
C SER A 259 8.43 -19.91 6.05
N ILE A 260 7.91 -19.62 4.84
CA ILE A 260 7.72 -20.62 3.78
C ILE A 260 9.07 -21.18 3.36
N THR A 261 10.05 -20.30 3.15
CA THR A 261 11.43 -20.71 2.87
C THR A 261 11.99 -21.64 3.96
N ASN A 262 11.83 -21.29 5.24
CA ASN A 262 12.32 -22.10 6.34
C ASN A 262 11.64 -23.47 6.43
N PHE A 263 10.34 -23.55 6.12
CA PHE A 263 9.58 -24.80 6.11
C PHE A 263 10.14 -25.81 5.09
N TYR A 264 10.43 -25.36 3.86
CA TYR A 264 10.97 -26.23 2.81
C TYR A 264 12.50 -26.38 2.81
N LYS A 265 13.22 -25.57 3.61
CA LYS A 265 14.68 -25.40 3.54
C LYS A 265 15.49 -26.70 3.54
N HIS A 266 15.04 -27.71 4.29
CA HIS A 266 15.75 -28.98 4.41
C HIS A 266 15.57 -29.89 3.20
N ASP A 267 14.45 -29.74 2.47
CA ASP A 267 14.10 -30.55 1.30
C ASP A 267 14.57 -29.92 -0.02
N LEU A 268 15.13 -28.71 0.04
CA LEU A 268 15.66 -28.01 -1.13
C LEU A 268 17.03 -28.56 -1.55
N PRO A 269 17.30 -28.61 -2.87
CA PRO A 269 18.42 -29.36 -3.39
C PRO A 269 19.78 -28.69 -3.19
N TYR A 270 20.84 -29.49 -3.10
CA TYR A 270 22.21 -28.99 -3.24
C TYR A 270 22.54 -28.77 -4.71
N VAL A 271 22.93 -27.55 -5.05
CA VAL A 271 23.27 -27.15 -6.42
C VAL A 271 24.67 -26.56 -6.48
N LYS A 272 25.32 -26.77 -7.62
CA LYS A 272 26.59 -26.19 -8.03
C LYS A 272 26.28 -25.28 -9.22
N ILE A 273 26.57 -23.99 -9.08
CA ILE A 273 26.33 -22.96 -10.08
C ILE A 273 27.69 -22.53 -10.64
N LYS A 274 27.81 -22.49 -11.97
CA LYS A 274 28.95 -21.89 -12.64
C LYS A 274 28.56 -20.50 -13.15
N THR A 275 29.43 -19.54 -12.88
CA THR A 275 29.35 -18.15 -13.33
C THR A 275 30.64 -17.79 -14.04
N GLU A 276 30.65 -16.67 -14.77
CA GLU A 276 31.86 -16.15 -15.43
C GLU A 276 33.05 -15.99 -14.46
N THR A 277 32.78 -15.68 -13.18
CA THR A 277 33.81 -15.43 -12.17
C THR A 277 34.19 -16.67 -11.35
N GLY A 278 33.57 -17.82 -11.60
CA GLY A 278 33.90 -19.09 -10.93
C GLY A 278 32.69 -19.95 -10.56
N GLU A 279 32.97 -21.02 -9.79
CA GLU A 279 31.99 -22.01 -9.37
C GLU A 279 31.56 -21.81 -7.90
N ILE A 280 30.25 -21.86 -7.67
CA ILE A 280 29.63 -21.65 -6.37
C ILE A 280 28.71 -22.84 -6.07
N LYS A 281 28.94 -23.52 -4.95
CA LYS A 281 28.10 -24.64 -4.49
C LYS A 281 27.41 -24.33 -3.16
N GLY A 282 26.25 -24.96 -2.94
CA GLY A 282 25.52 -24.92 -1.67
C GLY A 282 24.08 -25.45 -1.77
N GLN A 283 23.42 -25.59 -0.62
CA GLN A 283 21.99 -25.91 -0.55
C GLN A 283 21.17 -24.71 -1.00
N PHE A 284 20.24 -24.94 -1.92
CA PHE A 284 19.29 -23.94 -2.36
C PHE A 284 18.46 -23.46 -1.16
N ARG A 285 18.53 -22.16 -0.84
CA ARG A 285 17.72 -21.56 0.23
C ARG A 285 16.55 -20.74 -0.32
N GLY A 286 16.41 -20.61 -1.62
CA GLY A 286 15.32 -19.87 -2.24
C GLY A 286 15.79 -18.78 -3.20
N ILE A 287 14.80 -18.00 -3.64
CA ILE A 287 14.94 -16.92 -4.60
C ILE A 287 14.62 -15.63 -3.85
N LEU A 288 15.64 -14.90 -3.44
CA LEU A 288 15.50 -13.59 -2.80
C LEU A 288 15.44 -12.53 -3.89
N ASP A 289 14.36 -11.76 -3.91
CA ASP A 289 14.04 -10.83 -4.99
C ASP A 289 14.04 -11.45 -6.38
N LYS A 290 13.45 -10.74 -7.36
CA LYS A 290 13.20 -11.32 -8.68
C LYS A 290 14.48 -11.79 -9.40
N TYR A 291 15.67 -11.37 -8.93
CA TYR A 291 16.95 -11.44 -9.64
C TYR A 291 18.04 -12.28 -8.94
N LEU A 292 17.84 -12.78 -7.71
CA LEU A 292 18.93 -13.44 -6.96
C LEU A 292 18.59 -14.88 -6.57
N VAL A 293 19.58 -15.76 -6.72
CA VAL A 293 19.61 -17.13 -6.18
C VAL A 293 20.42 -17.12 -4.89
N THR A 294 19.86 -17.74 -3.85
CA THR A 294 20.56 -17.85 -2.55
C THR A 294 20.91 -19.30 -2.27
N LEU A 295 22.19 -19.53 -2.03
CA LEU A 295 22.76 -20.82 -1.64
C LEU A 295 23.33 -20.74 -0.21
N SER A 296 23.41 -21.88 0.46
CA SER A 296 24.01 -22.01 1.78
C SER A 296 24.96 -23.18 1.83
N GLU A 297 26.20 -22.95 2.21
CA GLU A 297 27.19 -24.00 2.47
C GLU A 297 27.93 -23.67 3.76
N ASN A 298 28.01 -24.61 4.71
CA ASN A 298 28.71 -24.42 5.99
C ASN A 298 28.33 -23.14 6.75
N ASN A 299 27.04 -22.82 6.81
CA ASN A 299 26.48 -21.57 7.37
C ASN A 299 26.88 -20.26 6.66
N ILE A 300 27.61 -20.32 5.55
CA ILE A 300 27.90 -19.18 4.70
C ILE A 300 26.79 -19.03 3.65
N LEU A 301 26.17 -17.85 3.62
CA LEU A 301 25.19 -17.48 2.61
C LEU A 301 25.92 -17.00 1.35
N LYS A 302 25.59 -17.58 0.19
CA LYS A 302 26.14 -17.17 -1.11
C LYS A 302 24.99 -16.69 -1.99
N ILE A 303 25.16 -15.57 -2.65
CA ILE A 303 24.12 -14.92 -3.47
C ILE A 303 24.65 -14.79 -4.90
N VAL A 304 23.87 -15.20 -5.88
CA VAL A 304 24.22 -15.14 -7.31
C VAL A 304 23.09 -14.49 -8.10
N GLN A 305 23.41 -13.61 -9.04
CA GLN A 305 22.40 -13.02 -9.93
C GLN A 305 22.02 -14.02 -11.04
N TRP A 306 20.73 -14.10 -11.39
CA TRP A 306 20.23 -15.07 -12.39
C TRP A 306 20.88 -14.93 -13.77
N ASP A 307 21.14 -13.70 -14.20
CA ASP A 307 21.75 -13.34 -15.49
C ASP A 307 23.23 -13.72 -15.59
N LYS A 308 23.86 -14.06 -14.46
CA LYS A 308 25.27 -14.47 -14.39
C LYS A 308 25.47 -15.99 -14.30
N ILE A 309 24.38 -16.75 -14.33
CA ILE A 309 24.43 -18.21 -14.24
C ILE A 309 24.61 -18.78 -15.64
N GLU A 310 25.77 -19.39 -15.88
CA GLU A 310 26.05 -20.13 -17.12
C GLU A 310 25.49 -21.54 -17.06
N THR A 311 25.78 -22.25 -15.96
CA THR A 311 25.30 -23.62 -15.74
C THR A 311 24.90 -23.83 -14.28
N MET A 312 23.96 -24.76 -14.07
CA MET A 312 23.54 -25.22 -12.75
C MET A 312 23.49 -26.74 -12.75
N GLU A 313 24.33 -27.36 -11.93
CA GLU A 313 24.46 -28.79 -11.76
C GLU A 313 23.96 -29.21 -10.38
N ILE A 314 23.33 -30.37 -10.30
CA ILE A 314 22.82 -30.93 -9.05
C ILE A 314 23.93 -31.70 -8.38
N SER A 315 24.15 -31.46 -7.08
CA SER A 315 25.12 -32.24 -6.33
C SER A 315 24.55 -33.64 -6.02
N PRO A 316 25.32 -34.73 -6.24
CA PRO A 316 24.87 -36.11 -6.02
C PRO A 316 24.60 -36.48 -4.56
N LYS A 317 24.72 -35.54 -3.60
CA LYS A 317 24.30 -35.76 -2.20
C LYS A 317 22.79 -36.03 -2.05
N ASN A 318 21.98 -35.77 -3.08
CA ASN A 318 20.53 -35.95 -3.08
C ASN A 318 20.03 -37.26 -3.72
N LYS A 319 20.87 -38.30 -3.83
CA LYS A 319 20.54 -39.55 -4.53
C LYS A 319 19.41 -40.35 -3.86
N LYS A 320 18.17 -40.01 -4.20
CA LYS A 320 17.03 -40.92 -4.36
C LYS A 320 16.07 -40.37 -5.43
N GLU A 321 16.54 -40.06 -6.64
CA GLU A 321 15.62 -39.84 -7.77
C GLU A 321 16.40 -39.87 -9.10
N ASN A 322 15.78 -40.50 -10.11
CA ASN A 322 16.35 -40.63 -11.45
C ASN A 322 16.24 -39.27 -12.18
N TYR A 323 17.38 -38.70 -12.55
CA TYR A 323 17.44 -37.43 -13.26
C TYR A 323 17.14 -37.63 -14.75
N ILE A 324 16.29 -36.79 -15.33
CA ILE A 324 16.14 -36.68 -16.78
C ILE A 324 17.07 -35.56 -17.25
N PHE A 325 18.23 -35.94 -17.79
CA PHE A 325 19.07 -35.01 -18.54
C PHE A 325 18.51 -34.90 -19.96
N ASN A 326 18.05 -33.70 -20.35
CA ASN A 326 17.92 -33.40 -21.77
C ASN A 326 19.33 -33.13 -22.33
N GLU A 327 19.93 -34.17 -22.89
CA GLU A 327 20.99 -34.02 -23.89
C GLU A 327 20.41 -33.27 -25.09
N GLY A 328 20.60 -31.95 -25.11
CA GLY A 328 19.98 -31.11 -26.14
C GLY A 328 20.35 -29.64 -26.08
N PHE A 329 21.57 -29.30 -25.67
CA PHE A 329 22.15 -27.97 -25.90
C PHE A 329 23.38 -28.10 -26.81
N LYS A 330 23.16 -28.56 -28.04
CA LYS A 330 24.05 -28.33 -29.18
C LYS A 330 23.23 -27.94 -30.42
N LYS A 331 22.81 -26.67 -30.45
CA LYS A 331 23.10 -25.69 -31.51
C LYS A 331 22.26 -24.44 -31.30
#